data_AF-A0A1G2P440-F1
#
_entry.id   AF-A0A1G2P440-F1
#
_cell.length_a   1.000
_cell.length_b   1.000
_cell.length_c   1.000
_cell.angle_alpha   90.00
_cell.angle_beta   90.00
_cell.angle_gamma   90.00
#
_symmetry.space_group_name_H-M   'P 1'
#
loop_
_entity.id
_entity.type
_entity.pdbx_description
1 polymer ?
#
loop_
_entity_poly.entity_id
_entity_poly.type
_entity_poly.pdbx_seq_one_letter_code
_entity_poly.pdbx_strand_id
1 'polypeptide(L)'
;MKYPDITLGRVEAVWNKLGGEEGVDRFLRNELSVSEPTRSWLEEDGVIYFSVTSDGTTGEDWIKRLEGNCFRVRNYAKQVLRSPDFKPTNGMTTEVAVLKGMLFEDNDRITKKIRAEADKRKLSKPNAELVCLIREKFTDKEIAAMGLIWIVAMHEPVHDSDGDPRLLSASRGGTGQWLDADDDFRPDN
;
A
#
# COMPACT_ATOMS: atom_id res chain seq x y z
N MET A 1 -33.73 6.95 29.18
CA MET A 1 -32.32 7.30 28.84
C MET A 1 -32.33 7.85 27.42
N LYS A 2 -31.60 8.94 27.12
CA LYS A 2 -31.69 9.65 25.83
C LYS A 2 -31.07 8.86 24.65
N TYR A 3 -30.25 7.86 24.95
CA TYR A 3 -29.59 7.01 23.96
C TYR A 3 -29.80 5.53 24.34
N PRO A 4 -30.63 4.78 23.60
CA PRO A 4 -31.00 3.41 23.95
C PRO A 4 -29.85 2.41 23.81
N ASP A 5 -28.86 2.70 22.96
CA ASP A 5 -27.75 1.78 22.63
C ASP A 5 -26.41 2.16 23.28
N ILE A 6 -26.41 3.06 24.28
CA ILE A 6 -25.18 3.47 24.96
C ILE A 6 -24.92 2.57 26.17
N THR A 7 -23.73 1.98 26.22
CA THR A 7 -23.27 1.18 27.36
C THR A 7 -22.19 1.94 28.12
N LEU A 8 -22.06 1.67 29.42
CA LEU A 8 -20.98 2.23 30.22
C LEU A 8 -19.60 1.91 29.62
N GLY A 9 -19.41 0.68 29.13
CA GLY A 9 -18.16 0.28 28.49
C GLY A 9 -17.86 1.06 27.20
N ARG A 10 -18.88 1.47 26.43
CA ARG A 10 -18.68 2.34 25.26
C ARG A 10 -18.26 3.75 25.67
N VAL A 11 -18.82 4.28 26.76
CA VAL A 11 -18.42 5.58 27.33
C VAL A 11 -16.97 5.52 27.84
N GLU A 12 -16.61 4.47 28.57
CA GLU A 12 -15.27 4.25 29.09
C GLU A 12 -14.23 4.10 27.97
N ALA A 13 -14.58 3.42 26.86
CA ALA A 13 -13.70 3.34 25.70
C ALA A 13 -13.40 4.71 25.06
N VAL A 14 -14.40 5.59 24.98
CA VAL A 14 -14.21 6.98 24.51
C VAL A 14 -13.33 7.75 25.49
N TRP A 15 -13.58 7.61 26.78
CA TRP A 15 -12.77 8.21 27.85
C TRP A 15 -11.28 7.86 27.70
N ASN A 16 -10.99 6.57 27.50
CA ASN A 16 -9.64 6.07 27.28
C ASN A 16 -9.03 6.58 25.97
N LYS A 17 -9.83 6.73 24.91
CA LYS A 17 -9.38 7.28 23.62
C LYS A 17 -9.03 8.76 23.68
N LEU A 18 -9.68 9.52 24.55
CA LEU A 18 -9.36 10.93 24.77
C LEU A 18 -8.12 11.13 25.66
N GLY A 19 -7.60 10.06 26.28
CA GLY A 19 -6.41 10.12 27.15
C GLY A 19 -6.74 10.24 28.64
N GLY A 20 -7.93 9.82 29.07
CA GLY A 20 -8.34 9.90 30.47
C GLY A 20 -9.11 11.18 30.81
N GLU A 21 -9.24 11.45 32.12
CA GLU A 21 -9.97 12.61 32.66
C GLU A 21 -9.53 13.93 32.02
N GLU A 22 -8.22 14.17 31.96
CA GLU A 22 -7.64 15.40 31.41
C GLU A 22 -8.04 15.61 29.95
N GLY A 23 -8.06 14.53 29.16
CA GLY A 23 -8.47 14.57 27.76
C GLY A 23 -9.95 14.89 27.58
N VAL A 24 -10.81 14.31 28.43
CA VAL A 24 -12.25 14.60 28.46
C VAL A 24 -12.50 16.06 28.83
N ASP A 25 -11.84 16.56 29.86
CA ASP A 25 -11.95 17.96 30.30
C ASP A 25 -11.54 18.94 29.20
N ARG A 26 -10.41 18.68 28.54
CA ARG A 26 -9.94 19.49 27.40
C ARG A 26 -10.93 19.44 26.23
N PHE A 27 -11.52 18.28 25.95
CA PHE A 27 -12.54 18.14 24.92
C PHE A 27 -13.79 18.97 25.25
N LEU A 28 -14.28 18.91 26.49
CA LEU A 28 -15.46 19.66 26.94
C LEU A 28 -15.23 21.19 26.97
N ARG A 29 -13.97 21.64 27.14
CA ARG A 29 -13.58 23.05 27.06
C ARG A 29 -13.28 23.56 25.64
N ASN A 30 -13.45 22.72 24.61
CA ASN A 30 -13.04 22.99 23.23
C ASN A 30 -11.53 23.23 23.04
N GLU A 31 -10.69 22.73 23.96
CA GLU A 31 -9.22 22.73 23.87
C GLU A 31 -8.68 21.49 23.14
N LEU A 32 -9.56 20.51 22.88
CA LEU A 32 -9.32 19.29 22.12
C LEU A 32 -10.50 19.05 21.17
N SER A 33 -10.22 18.67 19.92
CA SER A 33 -11.23 18.30 18.94
C SER A 33 -10.96 16.90 18.40
N VAL A 34 -12.00 16.10 18.22
CA VAL A 34 -11.94 14.81 17.52
C VAL A 34 -12.36 15.04 16.07
N SER A 35 -11.50 14.69 15.13
CA SER A 35 -11.80 14.70 13.69
C SER A 35 -11.69 13.29 13.14
N GLU A 36 -12.29 13.06 11.97
CA GLU A 36 -12.02 11.83 11.24
C GLU A 36 -10.52 11.73 10.93
N PRO A 37 -9.92 10.52 10.99
CA PRO A 37 -8.53 10.34 10.62
C PRO A 37 -8.33 10.86 9.19
N THR A 38 -7.38 11.77 9.01
CA THR A 38 -6.96 12.19 7.68
C THR A 38 -6.46 10.97 6.94
N ARG A 39 -7.24 10.48 5.97
CA ARG A 39 -6.79 9.38 5.11
C ARG A 39 -5.65 9.91 4.26
N SER A 40 -4.53 9.20 4.27
CA SER A 40 -3.36 9.51 3.43
C SER A 40 -3.55 9.08 1.97
N TRP A 41 -4.77 8.70 1.60
CA TRP A 41 -5.21 8.34 0.26
C TRP A 41 -6.64 8.84 -0.01
N LEU A 42 -6.92 9.11 -1.28
CA LEU A 42 -8.25 9.36 -1.82
C LEU A 42 -8.74 8.12 -2.55
N GLU A 43 -10.04 7.85 -2.55
CA GLU A 43 -10.65 6.81 -3.40
C GLU A 43 -11.78 7.43 -4.22
N GLU A 44 -11.73 7.25 -5.54
CA GLU A 44 -12.72 7.75 -6.50
C GLU A 44 -12.88 6.73 -7.64
N ASP A 45 -14.12 6.37 -7.99
CA ASP A 45 -14.46 5.45 -9.08
C ASP A 45 -13.64 4.15 -9.13
N GLY A 46 -13.41 3.55 -7.95
CA GLY A 46 -12.65 2.31 -7.82
C GLY A 46 -11.13 2.48 -8.01
N VAL A 47 -10.61 3.69 -7.96
CA VAL A 47 -9.18 4.02 -8.01
C VAL A 47 -8.76 4.68 -6.71
N ILE A 48 -7.61 4.25 -6.17
CA ILE A 48 -7.01 4.84 -4.98
C ILE A 48 -5.83 5.71 -5.39
N TYR A 49 -5.79 6.93 -4.87
CA TYR A 49 -4.78 7.95 -5.17
C TYR A 49 -3.99 8.34 -3.92
N PHE A 50 -2.67 8.42 -4.04
CA PHE A 50 -1.77 8.94 -3.00
C PHE A 50 -0.41 9.30 -3.62
N SER A 51 0.44 10.00 -2.86
CA SER A 51 1.80 10.32 -3.29
C SER A 51 2.87 9.62 -2.44
N VAL A 52 4.00 9.29 -3.08
CA VAL A 52 5.22 8.79 -2.46
C VAL A 52 6.42 9.58 -2.98
N THR A 53 7.46 9.71 -2.18
CA THR A 53 8.71 10.36 -2.59
C THR A 53 9.86 9.40 -2.39
N SER A 54 10.68 9.23 -3.42
CA SER A 54 11.89 8.41 -3.37
C SER A 54 13.08 9.16 -2.77
N ASP A 55 14.01 8.42 -2.19
CA ASP A 55 15.18 8.96 -1.48
C ASP A 55 16.52 8.37 -1.96
N GLY A 56 16.49 7.65 -3.09
CA GLY A 56 17.68 7.02 -3.68
C GLY A 56 18.09 5.72 -3.00
N THR A 57 17.22 5.10 -2.19
CA THR A 57 17.49 3.79 -1.57
C THR A 57 17.77 2.74 -2.65
N THR A 58 18.92 2.08 -2.54
CA THR A 58 19.33 1.03 -3.49
C THR A 58 18.58 -0.28 -3.25
N GLY A 59 18.63 -1.22 -4.20
CA GLY A 59 17.97 -2.51 -4.05
C GLY A 59 18.39 -3.30 -2.79
N GLU A 60 19.70 -3.39 -2.51
CA GLU A 60 20.17 -4.05 -1.28
C GLU A 60 19.78 -3.30 -0.01
N ASP A 61 19.77 -1.97 -0.07
CA ASP A 61 19.38 -1.16 1.09
C ASP A 61 17.87 -1.22 1.34
N TRP A 62 17.05 -1.37 0.29
CA TRP A 62 15.62 -1.65 0.40
C TRP A 62 15.35 -2.97 1.13
N ILE A 63 16.11 -4.03 0.81
CA ILE A 63 15.98 -5.32 1.50
C ILE A 63 16.24 -5.14 3.00
N LYS A 64 17.37 -4.52 3.36
CA LYS A 64 17.75 -4.29 4.77
C LYS A 64 16.74 -3.41 5.50
N ARG A 65 16.29 -2.34 4.85
CA ARG A 65 15.35 -1.36 5.42
C ARG A 65 14.00 -1.99 5.72
N LEU A 66 13.45 -2.76 4.77
CA LEU A 66 12.19 -3.44 4.94
C LEU A 66 12.27 -4.53 6.02
N GLU A 67 13.31 -5.38 5.98
CA GLU A 67 13.49 -6.41 7.01
C GLU A 67 13.74 -5.82 8.41
N GLY A 68 14.48 -4.72 8.49
CA GLY A 68 14.68 -3.96 9.74
C GLY A 68 13.39 -3.36 10.30
N ASN A 69 12.42 -3.06 9.44
CA ASN A 69 11.09 -2.57 9.79
C ASN A 69 10.05 -3.70 9.93
N CYS A 70 10.49 -4.94 10.16
CA CYS A 70 9.64 -6.13 10.35
C CYS A 70 8.81 -6.56 9.12
N PHE A 71 9.08 -6.00 7.94
CA PHE A 71 8.55 -6.53 6.68
C PHE A 71 9.31 -7.77 6.26
N ARG A 72 8.68 -8.62 5.44
CA ARG A 72 9.31 -9.82 4.88
C ARG A 72 9.51 -9.64 3.39
N VAL A 73 10.72 -9.90 2.90
CA VAL A 73 11.04 -9.80 1.47
C VAL A 73 11.27 -11.20 0.91
N ARG A 74 10.47 -11.63 -0.07
CA ARG A 74 10.64 -12.96 -0.69
C ARG A 74 11.89 -13.04 -1.56
N ASN A 75 12.37 -14.26 -1.79
CA ASN A 75 13.58 -14.51 -2.56
C ASN A 75 13.53 -13.94 -3.98
N TYR A 76 12.41 -14.12 -4.72
CA TYR A 76 12.26 -13.53 -6.05
C TYR A 76 12.22 -11.99 -6.01
N ALA A 77 11.56 -11.39 -5.01
CA ALA A 77 11.62 -9.95 -4.80
C ALA A 77 13.07 -9.47 -4.54
N LYS A 78 13.85 -10.20 -3.73
CA LYS A 78 15.27 -9.91 -3.52
C LYS A 78 16.08 -9.99 -4.81
N GLN A 79 15.79 -10.96 -5.69
CA GLN A 79 16.46 -11.07 -6.99
C GLN A 79 16.14 -9.86 -7.88
N VAL A 80 14.86 -9.46 -7.97
CA VAL A 80 14.44 -8.27 -8.70
C VAL A 80 15.14 -7.02 -8.17
N LEU A 81 15.16 -6.82 -6.84
CA LEU A 81 15.83 -5.67 -6.22
C LEU A 81 17.35 -5.65 -6.49
N ARG A 82 17.98 -6.81 -6.62
CA ARG A 82 19.42 -6.95 -6.92
C ARG A 82 19.74 -6.86 -8.42
N SER A 83 18.73 -6.87 -9.28
CA SER A 83 18.93 -6.81 -10.72
C SER A 83 19.51 -5.46 -11.14
N PRO A 84 20.41 -5.42 -12.14
CA PRO A 84 20.84 -4.17 -12.75
C PRO A 84 19.70 -3.37 -13.40
N ASP A 85 18.56 -4.03 -13.67
CA ASP A 85 17.36 -3.38 -14.21
C ASP A 85 16.53 -2.67 -13.14
N PHE A 86 16.78 -2.94 -11.85
CA PHE A 86 16.21 -2.16 -10.76
C PHE A 86 16.92 -0.81 -10.64
N LYS A 87 16.25 0.23 -11.12
CA LYS A 87 16.80 1.60 -11.18
C LYS A 87 16.01 2.51 -10.25
N PRO A 88 16.43 2.66 -8.97
CA PRO A 88 15.72 3.53 -8.03
C PRO A 88 15.80 4.98 -8.47
N THR A 89 14.87 5.77 -7.97
CA THR A 89 14.79 7.22 -8.18
C THR A 89 15.23 7.95 -6.91
N ASN A 90 15.61 9.23 -7.02
CA ASN A 90 16.05 10.01 -5.87
C ASN A 90 15.40 11.41 -5.89
N GLY A 91 14.66 11.73 -4.83
CA GLY A 91 13.94 12.99 -4.68
C GLY A 91 12.72 13.14 -5.61
N MET A 92 12.26 12.05 -6.24
CA MET A 92 11.12 12.08 -7.15
C MET A 92 9.83 11.81 -6.38
N THR A 93 8.93 12.79 -6.37
CA THR A 93 7.55 12.57 -5.90
C THR A 93 6.71 12.00 -7.05
N THR A 94 6.09 10.85 -6.80
CA THR A 94 5.20 10.17 -7.74
C THR A 94 3.77 10.20 -7.21
N GLU A 95 2.85 10.73 -8.01
CA GLU A 95 1.41 10.56 -7.81
C GLU A 95 0.99 9.18 -8.30
N VAL A 96 0.42 8.37 -7.41
CA VAL A 96 0.14 6.96 -7.62
C VAL A 96 -1.35 6.76 -7.81
N ALA A 97 -1.71 5.97 -8.81
CA ALA A 97 -3.07 5.48 -9.01
C ALA A 97 -3.09 3.95 -8.92
N VAL A 98 -3.84 3.42 -7.95
CA VAL A 98 -4.06 1.98 -7.78
C VAL A 98 -5.45 1.63 -8.31
N LEU A 99 -5.50 0.90 -9.43
CA LEU A 99 -6.73 0.39 -10.01
C LEU A 99 -7.20 -0.83 -9.22
N LYS A 100 -8.36 -0.74 -8.56
CA LYS A 100 -8.88 -1.86 -7.77
C LYS A 100 -9.33 -3.01 -8.67
N GLY A 101 -9.18 -4.25 -8.19
CA GLY A 101 -9.56 -5.46 -8.93
C GLY A 101 -11.04 -5.52 -9.35
N MET A 102 -11.93 -4.79 -8.66
CA MET A 102 -13.35 -4.67 -9.01
C MET A 102 -13.62 -3.94 -10.34
N LEU A 103 -12.62 -3.25 -10.91
CA LEU A 103 -12.69 -2.64 -12.23
C LEU A 103 -12.56 -3.68 -13.36
N PHE A 104 -12.23 -4.93 -13.01
CA PHE A 104 -11.97 -6.01 -13.94
C PHE A 104 -12.80 -7.24 -13.56
N GLU A 105 -13.32 -7.92 -14.56
CA GLU A 105 -13.81 -9.28 -14.41
C GLU A 105 -12.67 -10.20 -13.94
N ASP A 106 -12.96 -11.29 -13.24
CA ASP A 106 -11.92 -12.17 -12.67
C ASP A 106 -10.96 -12.73 -13.72
N ASN A 107 -11.46 -13.07 -14.91
CA ASN A 107 -10.64 -13.54 -16.04
C ASN A 107 -9.89 -12.39 -16.74
N ASP A 108 -10.21 -11.16 -16.41
CA ASP A 108 -9.67 -9.94 -17.01
C ASP A 108 -8.58 -9.29 -16.16
N ARG A 109 -8.31 -9.82 -14.96
CA ARG A 109 -7.19 -9.44 -14.09
C ARG A 109 -5.86 -10.03 -14.58
N ILE A 110 -5.57 -9.78 -15.84
CA ILE A 110 -4.30 -10.10 -16.51
C ILE A 110 -3.59 -8.80 -16.88
N THR A 111 -2.27 -8.82 -16.85
CA THR A 111 -1.46 -7.60 -17.03
C THR A 111 -1.76 -6.87 -18.33
N LYS A 112 -2.02 -7.60 -19.42
CA LYS A 112 -2.39 -7.00 -20.71
C LYS A 112 -3.62 -6.09 -20.61
N LYS A 113 -4.67 -6.54 -19.91
CA LYS A 113 -5.92 -5.79 -19.77
C LYS A 113 -5.79 -4.67 -18.73
N ILE A 114 -5.02 -4.90 -17.67
CA ILE A 114 -4.73 -3.88 -16.67
C ILE A 114 -3.92 -2.72 -17.28
N ARG A 115 -2.87 -3.02 -18.07
CA ARG A 115 -2.09 -2.02 -18.82
C ARG A 115 -2.97 -1.26 -19.82
N ALA A 116 -3.85 -1.96 -20.56
CA ALA A 116 -4.76 -1.30 -21.50
C ALA A 116 -5.74 -0.33 -20.81
N GLU A 117 -6.26 -0.68 -19.63
CA GLU A 117 -7.11 0.23 -18.85
C GLU A 117 -6.30 1.42 -18.29
N ALA A 118 -5.05 1.19 -17.86
CA ALA A 118 -4.14 2.27 -17.46
C ALA A 118 -3.86 3.25 -18.62
N ASP A 119 -3.61 2.73 -19.83
CA ASP A 119 -3.39 3.54 -21.04
C ASP A 119 -4.63 4.37 -21.39
N LYS A 120 -5.83 3.79 -21.31
CA LYS A 120 -7.11 4.49 -21.52
C LYS A 120 -7.28 5.65 -20.53
N ARG A 121 -6.82 5.47 -19.30
CA ARG A 121 -6.80 6.49 -18.24
C ARG A 121 -5.60 7.44 -18.32
N LYS A 122 -4.73 7.29 -19.33
CA LYS A 122 -3.51 8.07 -19.56
C LYS A 122 -2.53 8.02 -18.38
N LEU A 123 -2.49 6.88 -17.70
CA LEU A 123 -1.54 6.61 -16.63
C LEU A 123 -0.20 6.16 -17.22
N SER A 124 0.88 6.51 -16.56
CA SER A 124 2.23 6.07 -16.95
C SER A 124 2.64 4.81 -16.22
N LYS A 125 3.48 4.01 -16.88
CA LYS A 125 4.15 2.86 -16.25
C LYS A 125 4.99 3.32 -15.05
N PRO A 126 4.83 2.71 -13.86
CA PRO A 126 5.61 3.08 -12.69
C PRO A 126 7.03 2.51 -12.71
N ASN A 127 7.90 3.07 -11.87
CA ASN A 127 9.19 2.44 -11.53
C ASN A 127 8.97 1.23 -10.60
N ALA A 128 9.82 0.20 -10.67
CA ALA A 128 9.76 -0.97 -9.80
C ALA A 128 9.89 -0.61 -8.31
N GLU A 129 10.68 0.41 -7.97
CA GLU A 129 10.85 0.94 -6.62
C GLU A 129 9.52 1.35 -5.95
N LEU A 130 8.50 1.68 -6.75
CA LEU A 130 7.22 2.16 -6.25
C LEU A 130 6.60 1.22 -5.20
N VAL A 131 6.77 -0.08 -5.36
CA VAL A 131 6.21 -1.07 -4.43
C VAL A 131 6.89 -0.99 -3.06
N CYS A 132 8.20 -0.77 -3.02
CA CYS A 132 8.94 -0.60 -1.77
C CYS A 132 8.43 0.63 -1.00
N LEU A 133 8.24 1.74 -1.72
CA LEU A 133 7.70 2.98 -1.16
C LEU A 133 6.27 2.80 -0.64
N ILE A 134 5.40 2.12 -1.40
CA ILE A 134 4.03 1.79 -0.96
C ILE A 134 4.06 0.92 0.28
N ARG A 135 4.91 -0.11 0.29
CA ARG A 135 4.97 -1.08 1.37
C ARG A 135 5.40 -0.44 2.67
N GLU A 136 6.35 0.47 2.62
CA GLU A 136 6.78 1.24 3.79
C GLU A 136 5.75 2.31 4.21
N LYS A 137 5.10 2.98 3.25
CA LYS A 137 4.13 4.04 3.53
C LYS A 137 2.89 3.53 4.25
N PHE A 138 2.38 2.35 3.89
CA PHE A 138 1.11 1.84 4.40
C PHE A 138 1.26 0.58 5.22
N THR A 139 0.60 0.57 6.37
CA THR A 139 0.41 -0.62 7.19
C THR A 139 -0.59 -1.59 6.55
N ASP A 140 -0.57 -2.86 6.94
CA ASP A 140 -1.57 -3.83 6.48
C ASP A 140 -3.00 -3.46 6.85
N LYS A 141 -3.19 -2.74 7.97
CA LYS A 141 -4.52 -2.24 8.37
C LYS A 141 -5.02 -1.16 7.40
N GLU A 142 -4.12 -0.30 6.92
CA GLU A 142 -4.47 0.71 5.92
C GLU A 142 -4.72 0.09 4.55
N ILE A 143 -3.89 -0.86 4.10
CA ILE A 143 -4.15 -1.63 2.87
C ILE A 143 -5.49 -2.38 2.96
N ALA A 144 -5.81 -2.97 4.12
CA ALA A 144 -7.12 -3.58 4.34
C ALA A 144 -8.26 -2.55 4.32
N ALA A 145 -8.05 -1.36 4.90
CA ALA A 145 -9.03 -0.26 4.88
C ALA A 145 -9.26 0.31 3.47
N MET A 146 -8.28 0.21 2.57
CA MET A 146 -8.42 0.46 1.13
C MET A 146 -9.24 -0.62 0.39
N GLY A 147 -9.58 -1.73 1.08
CA GLY A 147 -10.26 -2.88 0.48
C GLY A 147 -9.34 -3.77 -0.36
N LEU A 148 -8.03 -3.74 -0.09
CA LEU A 148 -7.02 -4.48 -0.85
C LEU A 148 -6.44 -5.64 -0.04
N ILE A 149 -5.92 -6.67 -0.73
CA ILE A 149 -5.16 -7.78 -0.13
C ILE A 149 -3.69 -7.73 -0.58
N TRP A 150 -3.45 -7.32 -1.83
CA TRP A 150 -2.13 -7.02 -2.36
C TRP A 150 -2.21 -5.89 -3.39
N ILE A 151 -1.06 -5.27 -3.67
CA ILE A 151 -0.87 -4.21 -4.66
C ILE A 151 0.30 -4.62 -5.54
N VAL A 152 0.08 -4.75 -6.84
CA VAL A 152 1.15 -5.02 -7.83
C VAL A 152 1.47 -3.75 -8.59
N ALA A 153 2.74 -3.36 -8.69
CA ALA A 153 3.12 -2.27 -9.58
C ALA A 153 3.36 -2.78 -11.00
N MET A 154 2.66 -2.19 -11.96
CA MET A 154 2.74 -2.53 -13.38
C MET A 154 4.01 -2.00 -14.05
N HIS A 155 5.18 -2.10 -13.39
CA HIS A 155 6.46 -1.60 -13.88
C HIS A 155 6.97 -2.42 -15.09
N GLU A 156 8.12 -2.02 -15.64
CA GLU A 156 8.78 -2.81 -16.69
C GLU A 156 9.23 -4.15 -16.09
N PRO A 157 8.83 -5.31 -16.64
CA PRO A 157 9.16 -6.58 -16.02
C PRO A 157 10.66 -6.76 -15.84
N VAL A 158 11.06 -7.20 -14.65
CA VAL A 158 12.45 -7.52 -14.34
C VAL A 158 12.58 -9.04 -14.37
N HIS A 159 13.51 -9.54 -15.18
CA HIS A 159 13.70 -10.98 -15.32
C HIS A 159 14.44 -11.51 -14.09
N ASP A 160 13.95 -12.62 -13.54
CA ASP A 160 14.63 -13.33 -12.46
C ASP A 160 15.78 -14.21 -12.99
N SER A 161 16.43 -14.98 -12.12
CA SER A 161 17.55 -15.83 -12.52
C SER A 161 17.18 -16.93 -13.52
N ASP A 162 15.91 -17.31 -13.58
CA ASP A 162 15.38 -18.33 -14.49
C ASP A 162 14.89 -17.71 -15.82
N GLY A 163 14.94 -16.37 -15.93
CA GLY A 163 14.49 -15.63 -17.10
C GLY A 163 12.98 -15.38 -17.11
N ASP A 164 12.28 -15.58 -15.99
CA ASP A 164 10.86 -15.29 -15.91
C ASP A 164 10.63 -13.80 -15.62
N PRO A 165 9.72 -13.12 -16.34
CA PRO A 165 9.41 -11.71 -16.12
C PRO A 165 8.61 -11.54 -14.81
N ARG A 166 9.15 -10.75 -13.88
CA ARG A 166 8.53 -10.49 -12.57
C ARG A 166 8.08 -9.05 -12.42
N LEU A 167 6.96 -8.88 -11.72
CA LEU A 167 6.46 -7.63 -11.17
C LEU A 167 6.53 -7.66 -9.64
N LEU A 168 6.96 -6.59 -9.01
CA LEU A 168 6.95 -6.48 -7.56
C LEU A 168 5.53 -6.23 -7.04
N SER A 169 5.25 -6.76 -5.86
CA SER A 169 4.00 -6.50 -5.16
C SER A 169 4.16 -6.37 -3.65
N ALA A 170 3.21 -5.66 -3.04
CA ALA A 170 3.08 -5.48 -1.60
C ALA A 170 1.83 -6.22 -1.14
N SER A 171 1.98 -7.28 -0.34
CA SER A 171 0.87 -8.12 0.10
C SER A 171 0.73 -8.16 1.62
N ARG A 172 -0.50 -8.36 2.09
CA ARG A 172 -0.83 -8.64 3.51
C ARG A 172 -1.31 -10.08 3.72
N GLY A 173 -0.96 -10.99 2.82
CA GLY A 173 -1.43 -12.38 2.82
C GLY A 173 -0.71 -13.27 3.85
N GLY A 174 -1.46 -14.17 4.50
CA GLY A 174 -0.90 -15.17 5.41
C GLY A 174 -0.45 -14.59 6.76
N THR A 175 0.81 -14.84 7.16
CA THR A 175 1.35 -14.50 8.49
C THR A 175 2.27 -13.28 8.52
N GLY A 176 2.27 -12.40 7.50
CA GLY A 176 3.22 -11.29 7.44
C GLY A 176 2.90 -10.18 6.45
N GLN A 177 3.65 -9.08 6.59
CA GLN A 177 3.67 -7.92 5.70
C GLN A 177 4.74 -8.18 4.63
N TRP A 178 4.36 -8.51 3.40
CA TRP A 178 5.30 -9.02 2.39
C TRP A 178 5.61 -8.01 1.29
N LEU A 179 6.86 -8.07 0.83
CA LEU A 179 7.28 -7.66 -0.51
C LEU A 179 7.52 -8.92 -1.33
N ASP A 180 6.72 -9.10 -2.37
CA ASP A 180 6.66 -10.29 -3.22
C ASP A 180 7.07 -9.93 -4.67
N ALA A 181 7.17 -10.96 -5.50
CA ALA A 181 7.39 -10.83 -6.94
C ALA A 181 6.50 -11.84 -7.67
N ASP A 182 5.61 -11.32 -8.50
CA ASP A 182 4.58 -12.06 -9.21
C ASP A 182 4.91 -12.16 -10.70
N ASP A 183 4.35 -13.17 -11.37
CA ASP A 183 4.49 -13.36 -12.81
C ASP A 183 3.80 -12.22 -13.58
N ASP A 184 4.51 -11.61 -14.56
CA ASP A 184 3.96 -10.52 -15.39
C ASP A 184 2.73 -10.95 -16.20
N PHE A 185 2.45 -12.23 -16.41
CA PHE A 185 1.28 -12.65 -17.18
C PHE A 185 -0.03 -12.55 -16.38
N ARG A 186 -0.02 -13.03 -15.13
CA ARG A 186 -1.21 -13.09 -14.27
C ARG A 186 -0.84 -12.75 -12.81
N PRO A 187 -0.72 -11.45 -12.49
CA PRO A 187 -0.28 -10.99 -11.17
C PRO A 187 -1.36 -11.07 -10.08
N ASP A 188 -2.55 -11.58 -10.41
CA ASP A 188 -3.66 -11.81 -9.46
C ASP A 188 -3.71 -13.26 -8.94
N ASN A 189 -2.74 -14.10 -9.31
CA ASN A 189 -2.69 -15.53 -8.95
C ASN A 189 -1.84 -15.84 -7.72
#